data_AF-A0A3E0MU09-F1
#
_entry.id   AF-A0A3E0MU09-F1
#
_cell.length_a   1.000
_cell.length_b   1.000
_cell.length_c   1.000
_cell.angle_alpha   90.00
_cell.angle_beta   90.00
_cell.angle_gamma   90.00
#
_symmetry.space_group_name_H-M   'P 1'
#
loop_
_entity.id
_entity.type
_entity.pdbx_description
1 polymer ?
#
loop_
_entity_poly.entity_id
_entity_poly.type
_entity_poly.pdbx_seq_one_letter_code
_entity_poly.pdbx_strand_id
1 'polypeptide(L)'
;MPLTNIDGRRLGDSVFDKTAARNLVVNGAAQVAQRATTQASVTSSGYYAVDRFKSSIGTLGTWTISQSTDSPDGFAFSYKALCTTADASPAAGDFAAMSYHIEGQDLQFLNFGNSGAKATTLSFYVKSNKAGNASVELQQRDNSDKQVTFQYTINSANTWERKVINVPGDTAGVINNDNGTGIRLLWWLNSGSDFTGGSFRSTWTAEADADRNVSNLGVGGATNDEFLITGLQWEVGNTATPFEHRSFNEEMSKCLRYYEKSYLYSVVPGTATDVGMTNLRKASTSTTITNFNLEFSQKRAAPTVTLYSTDDGAAGQIYDSSGATNRAASADDISERGCRLRLTSVLSGANNLEVQFEAEADLL
;
A
#
# COMPACT_ATOMS: atom_id res chain seq x y z
N MET A 1 -46.65 -14.68 23.64
CA MET A 1 -45.97 -14.98 22.36
C MET A 1 -44.72 -14.11 22.31
N PRO A 2 -43.50 -14.64 22.15
CA PRO A 2 -42.35 -13.78 21.97
C PRO A 2 -42.33 -13.28 20.51
N LEU A 3 -42.24 -11.97 20.34
CA LEU A 3 -42.17 -11.29 19.04
C LEU A 3 -40.81 -11.58 18.38
N THR A 4 -40.84 -12.24 17.24
CA THR A 4 -39.69 -12.39 16.33
C THR A 4 -39.61 -11.16 15.42
N ASN A 5 -38.45 -10.51 15.34
CA ASN A 5 -38.15 -9.59 14.25
C ASN A 5 -38.09 -10.36 12.92
N ILE A 6 -38.36 -9.67 11.81
CA ILE A 6 -38.57 -10.21 10.45
C ILE A 6 -37.37 -11.04 9.92
N ASP A 7 -36.20 -10.97 10.55
CA ASP A 7 -34.99 -11.72 10.17
C ASP A 7 -34.59 -12.87 11.13
N GLY A 8 -35.46 -13.30 12.03
CA GLY A 8 -35.29 -14.58 12.76
C GLY A 8 -34.10 -14.71 13.73
N ARG A 9 -33.33 -13.64 14.00
CA ARG A 9 -32.24 -13.67 14.98
C ARG A 9 -32.75 -13.45 16.42
N ARG A 10 -32.36 -14.35 17.34
CA ARG A 10 -32.65 -14.24 18.78
C ARG A 10 -31.73 -13.19 19.42
N LEU A 11 -32.30 -12.34 20.27
CA LEU A 11 -31.60 -11.42 21.16
C LEU A 11 -30.80 -12.23 22.21
N GLY A 12 -29.56 -12.61 21.90
CA GLY A 12 -28.72 -13.39 22.82
C GLY A 12 -27.32 -13.74 22.32
N ASP A 13 -27.08 -13.77 21.01
CA ASP A 13 -25.75 -14.04 20.48
C ASP A 13 -24.98 -12.71 20.28
N SER A 14 -24.21 -12.31 21.30
CA SER A 14 -23.20 -11.26 21.15
C SER A 14 -21.97 -11.78 20.40
N VAL A 15 -22.19 -12.35 19.20
CA VAL A 15 -21.12 -12.49 18.22
C VAL A 15 -20.92 -11.09 17.67
N PHE A 16 -19.71 -10.56 17.78
CA PHE A 16 -19.29 -9.39 17.01
C PHE A 16 -19.43 -9.72 15.51
N ASP A 17 -20.62 -9.58 14.97
CA ASP A 17 -20.90 -9.70 13.53
C ASP A 17 -20.41 -8.42 12.87
N LYS A 18 -19.08 -8.32 12.72
CA LYS A 18 -18.41 -7.26 11.97
C LYS A 18 -18.52 -7.58 10.47
N THR A 19 -19.74 -7.77 9.97
CA THR A 19 -20.00 -8.00 8.54
C THR A 19 -19.52 -6.85 7.65
N ALA A 20 -19.20 -5.68 8.24
CA ALA A 20 -18.67 -4.50 7.55
C ALA A 20 -17.13 -4.30 7.66
N ALA A 21 -16.37 -5.23 8.25
CA ALA A 21 -14.90 -5.15 8.27
C ALA A 21 -14.24 -6.52 8.49
N ARG A 22 -14.58 -7.51 7.65
CA ARG A 22 -13.96 -8.85 7.64
C ARG A 22 -12.58 -8.81 6.99
N ASN A 23 -12.46 -8.06 5.89
CA ASN A 23 -11.21 -7.97 5.13
C ASN A 23 -10.22 -7.02 5.82
N LEU A 24 -9.09 -7.56 6.26
CA LEU A 24 -7.97 -6.83 6.87
C LEU A 24 -7.19 -5.97 5.86
N VAL A 25 -7.36 -6.24 4.57
CA VAL A 25 -6.75 -5.47 3.50
C VAL A 25 -7.59 -4.24 3.18
N VAL A 26 -6.92 -3.08 3.13
CA VAL A 26 -7.46 -1.82 2.59
C VAL A 26 -7.19 -1.77 1.09
N ASN A 27 -8.17 -1.34 0.30
CA ASN A 27 -8.06 -1.21 -1.15
C ASN A 27 -7.76 -2.54 -1.88
N GLY A 28 -8.16 -3.68 -1.32
CA GLY A 28 -7.84 -5.01 -1.88
C GLY A 28 -8.35 -5.26 -3.31
N ALA A 29 -9.34 -4.48 -3.76
CA ALA A 29 -9.88 -4.47 -5.12
C ALA A 29 -9.15 -3.48 -6.07
N ALA A 30 -8.05 -2.86 -5.61
CA ALA A 30 -7.26 -1.88 -6.35
C ALA A 30 -8.07 -0.69 -6.89
N GLN A 31 -9.09 -0.23 -6.14
CA GLN A 31 -9.99 0.86 -6.57
C GLN A 31 -9.36 2.25 -6.44
N VAL A 32 -8.49 2.44 -5.45
CA VAL A 32 -7.88 3.73 -5.11
C VAL A 32 -6.43 3.76 -5.60
N ALA A 33 -6.06 4.83 -6.31
CA ALA A 33 -4.72 5.09 -6.85
C ALA A 33 -4.50 6.60 -6.86
N GLN A 34 -4.21 7.17 -5.69
CA GLN A 34 -4.10 8.63 -5.52
C GLN A 34 -2.81 9.17 -6.12
N ARG A 35 -1.71 8.42 -6.04
CA ARG A 35 -0.37 8.88 -6.50
C ARG A 35 -0.33 9.05 -8.00
N ALA A 36 -0.64 7.97 -8.71
CA ALA A 36 -0.70 7.89 -10.15
C ALA A 36 -1.47 6.61 -10.54
N THR A 37 -1.90 6.51 -11.80
CA THR A 37 -2.43 5.25 -12.34
C THR A 37 -1.37 4.40 -13.03
N THR A 38 -0.21 4.99 -13.36
CA THR A 38 0.92 4.27 -13.95
C THR A 38 2.24 4.96 -13.60
N GLN A 39 3.29 4.17 -13.36
CA GLN A 39 4.65 4.67 -13.25
C GLN A 39 5.61 3.70 -13.94
N ALA A 40 6.42 4.23 -14.85
CA ALA A 40 7.42 3.48 -15.60
C ALA A 40 8.80 3.60 -14.95
N SER A 41 9.74 2.77 -15.44
CA SER A 41 11.15 2.78 -15.04
C SER A 41 11.39 2.54 -13.55
N VAL A 42 10.52 1.75 -12.92
CA VAL A 42 10.62 1.38 -11.50
C VAL A 42 11.70 0.31 -11.34
N THR A 43 12.71 0.60 -10.53
CA THR A 43 13.89 -0.27 -10.27
C THR A 43 14.19 -0.45 -8.78
N SER A 44 13.37 0.14 -7.91
CA SER A 44 13.54 0.10 -6.46
C SER A 44 12.22 -0.21 -5.76
N SER A 45 12.28 -0.40 -4.45
CA SER A 45 11.09 -0.63 -3.63
C SER A 45 10.33 0.67 -3.38
N GLY A 46 8.99 0.63 -3.43
CA GLY A 46 8.17 1.82 -3.21
C GLY A 46 6.69 1.64 -3.53
N TYR A 47 5.92 2.71 -3.30
CA TYR A 47 4.51 2.82 -3.65
C TYR A 47 4.39 3.74 -4.87
N TYR A 48 3.91 3.19 -5.99
CA TYR A 48 4.03 3.87 -7.29
C TYR A 48 2.70 4.23 -7.95
N ALA A 49 1.69 3.36 -7.83
CA ALA A 49 0.41 3.58 -8.50
C ALA A 49 -0.79 3.28 -7.59
N VAL A 50 -1.17 2.00 -7.48
CA VAL A 50 -2.30 1.56 -6.64
C VAL A 50 -1.97 1.78 -5.17
N ASP A 51 -2.80 2.53 -4.46
CA ASP A 51 -2.56 2.85 -3.05
C ASP A 51 -2.48 1.56 -2.22
N ARG A 52 -1.52 1.50 -1.29
CA ARG A 52 -1.22 0.39 -0.38
C ARG A 52 -0.52 -0.83 -1.01
N PHE A 53 -0.48 -0.94 -2.34
CA PHE A 53 0.28 -1.98 -3.04
C PHE A 53 1.71 -1.51 -3.24
N LYS A 54 2.66 -2.21 -2.61
CA LYS A 54 4.08 -1.85 -2.67
C LYS A 54 4.82 -2.78 -3.62
N SER A 55 5.65 -2.23 -4.48
CA SER A 55 6.66 -3.01 -5.18
C SER A 55 7.85 -3.19 -4.26
N SER A 56 8.30 -4.42 -4.07
CA SER A 56 9.52 -4.77 -3.35
C SER A 56 10.54 -5.25 -4.36
N ILE A 57 11.52 -4.41 -4.69
CA ILE A 57 12.54 -4.69 -5.69
C ILE A 57 13.91 -4.45 -5.07
N GLY A 58 14.74 -5.49 -5.09
CA GLY A 58 16.18 -5.45 -4.89
C GLY A 58 16.84 -5.84 -6.21
N THR A 59 17.20 -4.84 -7.02
CA THR A 59 17.95 -4.97 -8.29
C THR A 59 17.41 -5.90 -9.38
N LEU A 60 16.25 -6.56 -9.18
CA LEU A 60 15.67 -7.48 -10.16
C LEU A 60 14.78 -6.77 -11.18
N GLY A 61 15.38 -6.44 -12.32
CA GLY A 61 14.71 -5.91 -13.51
C GLY A 61 14.19 -4.46 -13.38
N THR A 62 13.64 -3.96 -14.48
CA THR A 62 12.95 -2.67 -14.55
C THR A 62 11.48 -2.91 -14.86
N TRP A 63 10.60 -2.17 -14.18
CA TRP A 63 9.17 -2.42 -14.19
C TRP A 63 8.37 -1.18 -14.56
N THR A 64 7.19 -1.41 -15.12
CA THR A 64 6.07 -0.46 -15.13
C THR A 64 5.00 -0.99 -14.17
N ILE A 65 4.61 -0.15 -13.22
CA ILE A 65 3.60 -0.45 -12.20
C ILE A 65 2.35 0.35 -12.51
N SER A 66 1.19 -0.30 -12.60
CA SER A 66 -0.05 0.36 -13.01
C SER A 66 -1.30 -0.17 -12.34
N GLN A 67 -2.31 0.71 -12.19
CA GLN A 67 -3.70 0.33 -11.99
C GLN A 67 -4.29 -0.07 -13.35
N SER A 68 -4.43 -1.36 -13.59
CA SER A 68 -4.92 -1.92 -14.85
C SER A 68 -6.43 -2.11 -14.83
N THR A 69 -7.10 -1.97 -15.98
CA THR A 69 -8.50 -2.36 -16.18
C THR A 69 -8.66 -3.82 -16.63
N ASP A 70 -7.56 -4.54 -16.85
CA ASP A 70 -7.58 -6.00 -16.97
C ASP A 70 -7.79 -6.60 -15.57
N SER A 71 -8.99 -7.11 -15.33
CA SER A 71 -9.44 -7.65 -14.05
C SER A 71 -10.48 -8.75 -14.26
N PRO A 72 -10.67 -9.66 -13.29
CA PRO A 72 -11.74 -10.66 -13.36
C PRO A 72 -13.12 -10.03 -13.12
N ASP A 73 -14.17 -10.76 -13.51
CA ASP A 73 -15.56 -10.35 -13.25
C ASP A 73 -15.78 -9.98 -11.79
N GLY A 74 -16.52 -8.89 -11.56
CA GLY A 74 -16.75 -8.33 -10.23
C GLY A 74 -15.70 -7.31 -9.77
N PHE A 75 -14.61 -7.12 -10.51
CA PHE A 75 -13.57 -6.13 -10.22
C PHE A 75 -13.36 -5.20 -11.42
N ALA A 76 -13.21 -3.90 -11.16
CA ALA A 76 -12.93 -2.90 -12.20
C ALA A 76 -11.42 -2.70 -12.46
N PHE A 77 -10.59 -3.02 -11.47
CA PHE A 77 -9.16 -2.73 -11.49
C PHE A 77 -8.32 -3.86 -10.90
N SER A 78 -7.05 -3.88 -11.27
CA SER A 78 -6.01 -4.70 -10.68
C SER A 78 -4.69 -3.94 -10.53
N TYR A 79 -3.85 -4.38 -9.60
CA TYR A 79 -2.44 -4.00 -9.61
C TYR A 79 -1.74 -4.82 -10.69
N LYS A 80 -0.96 -4.16 -11.56
CA LYS A 80 -0.15 -4.78 -12.59
C LYS A 80 1.31 -4.38 -12.45
N ALA A 81 2.20 -5.36 -12.42
CA ALA A 81 3.64 -5.20 -12.61
C ALA A 81 4.03 -5.79 -13.97
N LEU A 82 4.57 -4.96 -14.86
CA LEU A 82 5.06 -5.33 -16.19
C LEU A 82 6.58 -5.15 -16.23
N CYS A 83 7.32 -6.23 -16.50
CA CYS A 83 8.75 -6.17 -16.68
C CYS A 83 9.10 -5.55 -18.05
N THR A 84 9.74 -4.39 -18.04
CA THR A 84 10.18 -3.68 -19.26
C THR A 84 11.65 -3.91 -19.58
N THR A 85 12.46 -4.27 -18.59
CA THR A 85 13.83 -4.75 -18.78
C THR A 85 14.07 -5.95 -17.88
N ALA A 86 14.24 -7.11 -18.48
CA ALA A 86 14.42 -8.35 -17.75
C ALA A 86 15.74 -8.41 -17.00
N ASP A 87 15.71 -9.11 -15.87
CA ASP A 87 16.89 -9.72 -15.29
C ASP A 87 16.79 -11.24 -15.47
N ALA A 88 17.40 -11.74 -16.54
CA ALA A 88 17.36 -13.14 -16.92
C ALA A 88 18.30 -14.02 -16.09
N SER A 89 19.17 -13.43 -15.27
CA SER A 89 20.13 -14.17 -14.43
C SER A 89 20.34 -13.44 -13.11
N PRO A 90 19.32 -13.42 -12.23
CA PRO A 90 19.38 -12.70 -10.97
C PRO A 90 20.57 -13.14 -10.13
N ALA A 91 21.32 -12.17 -9.59
CA ALA A 91 22.33 -12.42 -8.57
C ALA A 91 21.68 -12.98 -7.31
N ALA A 92 22.48 -13.59 -6.43
CA ALA A 92 21.97 -14.39 -5.31
C ALA A 92 20.94 -13.65 -4.42
N GLY A 93 21.17 -12.36 -4.15
CA GLY A 93 20.31 -11.51 -3.33
C GLY A 93 19.29 -10.65 -4.10
N ASP A 94 19.19 -10.79 -5.43
CA ASP A 94 18.22 -10.04 -6.22
C ASP A 94 16.79 -10.54 -5.95
N PHE A 95 15.81 -9.65 -5.94
CA PHE A 95 14.40 -10.02 -5.79
C PHE A 95 13.43 -9.01 -6.39
N ALA A 96 12.27 -9.52 -6.80
CA ALA A 96 11.07 -8.75 -7.09
C ALA A 96 9.85 -9.43 -6.45
N ALA A 97 9.05 -8.66 -5.74
CA ALA A 97 7.80 -9.09 -5.12
C ALA A 97 6.77 -7.94 -5.14
N MET A 98 5.48 -8.28 -5.08
CA MET A 98 4.47 -7.34 -4.61
C MET A 98 4.28 -7.57 -3.12
N SER A 99 4.29 -6.50 -2.32
CA SER A 99 4.07 -6.59 -0.88
C SER A 99 2.91 -5.72 -0.41
N TYR A 100 2.27 -6.16 0.67
CA TYR A 100 1.20 -5.46 1.34
C TYR A 100 1.46 -5.47 2.86
N HIS A 101 1.45 -4.30 3.49
CA HIS A 101 1.83 -4.11 4.89
C HIS A 101 0.61 -3.70 5.71
N ILE A 102 0.40 -4.34 6.87
CA ILE A 102 -0.77 -4.10 7.74
C ILE A 102 -0.28 -3.62 9.11
N GLU A 103 -0.95 -2.62 9.67
CA GLU A 103 -0.58 -2.05 10.98
C GLU A 103 -0.79 -3.06 12.12
N GLY A 104 0.14 -3.11 13.08
CA GLY A 104 0.09 -4.05 14.20
C GLY A 104 -1.17 -3.92 15.06
N GLN A 105 -1.60 -2.70 15.35
CA GLN A 105 -2.82 -2.40 16.10
C GLN A 105 -4.10 -2.97 15.44
N ASP A 106 -4.11 -3.09 14.12
CA ASP A 106 -5.24 -3.64 13.38
C ASP A 106 -5.30 -5.18 13.44
N LEU A 107 -4.27 -5.83 13.97
CA LEU A 107 -4.12 -7.29 14.00
C LEU A 107 -4.28 -7.90 15.39
N GLN A 108 -4.47 -7.08 16.43
CA GLN A 108 -4.50 -7.54 17.82
C GLN A 108 -5.56 -8.61 18.09
N PHE A 109 -6.69 -8.54 17.39
CA PHE A 109 -7.78 -9.49 17.53
C PHE A 109 -7.47 -10.89 16.97
N LEU A 110 -6.37 -11.06 16.21
CA LEU A 110 -5.85 -12.36 15.80
C LEU A 110 -5.32 -13.15 16.99
N ASN A 111 -4.99 -12.48 18.10
CA ASN A 111 -4.52 -13.08 19.34
C ASN A 111 -3.22 -13.90 19.15
N PHE A 112 -2.35 -13.47 18.24
CA PHE A 112 -1.04 -14.09 18.05
C PHE A 112 -0.20 -13.96 19.33
N GLY A 113 0.67 -14.95 19.57
CA GLY A 113 1.51 -15.04 20.76
C GLY A 113 0.80 -15.64 21.97
N ASN A 114 -0.45 -16.09 21.79
CA ASN A 114 -1.29 -16.67 22.82
C ASN A 114 -1.85 -18.02 22.37
N SER A 115 -2.26 -18.86 23.32
CA SER A 115 -2.84 -20.19 23.04
C SER A 115 -4.14 -20.13 22.22
N GLY A 116 -4.84 -18.98 22.25
CA GLY A 116 -6.04 -18.72 21.46
C GLY A 116 -5.78 -18.01 20.13
N ALA A 117 -4.58 -18.10 19.57
CA ALA A 117 -4.26 -17.52 18.27
C ALA A 117 -5.20 -18.04 17.18
N LYS A 118 -5.77 -17.12 16.40
CA LYS A 118 -6.79 -17.43 15.41
C LYS A 118 -6.15 -17.78 14.08
N ALA A 119 -6.59 -18.87 13.46
CA ALA A 119 -6.27 -19.14 12.07
C ALA A 119 -6.98 -18.12 11.15
N THR A 120 -6.40 -17.93 9.96
CA THR A 120 -6.85 -16.95 8.98
C THR A 120 -6.86 -17.56 7.58
N THR A 121 -7.58 -16.92 6.66
CA THR A 121 -7.61 -17.29 5.25
C THR A 121 -7.25 -16.07 4.40
N LEU A 122 -6.26 -16.24 3.52
CA LEU A 122 -5.89 -15.29 2.48
C LEU A 122 -6.49 -15.77 1.15
N SER A 123 -7.24 -14.91 0.48
CA SER A 123 -7.74 -15.15 -0.87
C SER A 123 -7.47 -13.98 -1.79
N PHE A 124 -7.20 -14.28 -3.07
CA PHE A 124 -6.86 -13.28 -4.07
C PHE A 124 -7.12 -13.84 -5.47
N TYR A 125 -7.30 -12.95 -6.45
CA TYR A 125 -7.28 -13.30 -7.86
C TYR A 125 -5.90 -12.96 -8.42
N VAL A 126 -5.34 -13.84 -9.24
CA VAL A 126 -4.03 -13.64 -9.88
C VAL A 126 -4.10 -14.00 -11.36
N LYS A 127 -3.32 -13.28 -12.17
CA LYS A 127 -3.06 -13.57 -13.59
C LYS A 127 -1.60 -13.26 -13.89
N SER A 128 -0.98 -14.07 -14.73
CA SER A 128 0.36 -13.82 -15.29
C SER A 128 0.42 -14.41 -16.69
N ASN A 129 1.29 -13.88 -17.54
CA ASN A 129 1.61 -14.52 -18.81
C ASN A 129 2.47 -15.79 -18.64
N LYS A 130 2.88 -16.12 -17.40
CA LYS A 130 3.46 -17.41 -17.02
C LYS A 130 2.46 -18.28 -16.25
N ALA A 131 2.55 -19.59 -16.50
CA ALA A 131 1.91 -20.62 -15.69
C ALA A 131 2.98 -21.38 -14.90
N GLY A 132 2.62 -21.90 -13.73
CA GLY A 132 3.54 -22.61 -12.85
C GLY A 132 3.31 -22.30 -11.38
N ASN A 133 4.23 -22.77 -10.54
CA ASN A 133 4.18 -22.58 -9.09
C ASN A 133 4.85 -21.26 -8.70
N ALA A 134 4.21 -20.55 -7.78
CA ALA A 134 4.69 -19.30 -7.19
C ALA A 134 4.59 -19.37 -5.67
N SER A 135 5.33 -18.52 -4.99
CA SER A 135 5.35 -18.44 -3.53
C SER A 135 4.58 -17.23 -3.03
N VAL A 136 3.81 -17.44 -1.96
CA VAL A 136 3.26 -16.37 -1.12
C VAL A 136 3.79 -16.55 0.30
N GLU A 137 4.23 -15.45 0.89
CA GLU A 137 4.82 -15.38 2.22
C GLU A 137 4.02 -14.43 3.10
N LEU A 138 3.86 -14.79 4.37
CA LEU A 138 3.51 -13.86 5.42
C LEU A 138 4.70 -13.73 6.37
N GLN A 139 5.16 -12.51 6.59
CA GLN A 139 6.21 -12.20 7.56
C GLN A 139 5.63 -11.47 8.76
N GLN A 140 6.11 -11.87 9.93
CA GLN A 140 5.93 -11.21 11.20
C GLN A 140 7.29 -10.72 11.68
N ARG A 141 7.73 -9.60 11.10
CA ARG A 141 9.00 -8.94 11.45
C ARG A 141 8.93 -8.19 12.77
N ASP A 142 7.73 -7.80 13.16
CA ASP A 142 7.54 -7.04 14.38
C ASP A 142 7.78 -7.94 15.60
N ASN A 143 8.88 -7.69 16.30
CA ASN A 143 9.22 -8.31 17.59
C ASN A 143 9.23 -9.86 17.62
N SER A 144 9.37 -10.51 16.46
CA SER A 144 9.31 -11.98 16.34
C SER A 144 10.23 -12.57 15.27
N ASP A 145 10.43 -11.85 14.14
CA ASP A 145 11.18 -12.33 12.97
C ASP A 145 10.77 -13.73 12.52
N LYS A 146 9.46 -13.89 12.26
CA LYS A 146 8.85 -15.15 11.84
C LYS A 146 8.29 -15.08 10.44
N GLN A 147 8.21 -16.24 9.80
CA GLN A 147 7.58 -16.40 8.50
C GLN A 147 6.68 -17.63 8.46
N VAL A 148 5.76 -17.61 7.49
CA VAL A 148 5.03 -18.77 6.99
C VAL A 148 4.94 -18.63 5.47
N THR A 149 5.21 -19.70 4.74
CA THR A 149 5.32 -19.68 3.28
C THR A 149 4.52 -20.79 2.64
N PHE A 150 3.82 -20.44 1.56
CA PHE A 150 2.91 -21.34 0.85
C PHE A 150 3.16 -21.28 -0.66
N GLN A 151 2.92 -22.41 -1.32
CA GLN A 151 2.83 -22.47 -2.76
C GLN A 151 1.42 -22.15 -3.23
N TYR A 152 1.29 -21.43 -4.33
CA TYR A 152 0.11 -21.48 -5.18
C TYR A 152 0.51 -21.73 -6.63
N THR A 153 -0.39 -22.31 -7.42
CA THR A 153 -0.14 -22.61 -8.84
C THR A 153 -1.00 -21.70 -9.70
N ILE A 154 -0.42 -21.01 -10.68
CA ILE A 154 -1.15 -20.42 -11.81
C ILE A 154 -1.27 -21.55 -12.85
N ASN A 155 -2.48 -22.07 -13.04
CA ASN A 155 -2.69 -23.27 -13.85
C ASN A 155 -2.63 -22.95 -15.35
N SER A 156 -3.09 -21.77 -15.75
CA SER A 156 -3.14 -21.35 -17.15
C SER A 156 -2.61 -19.92 -17.30
N ALA A 157 -1.66 -19.75 -18.21
CA ALA A 157 -1.15 -18.43 -18.55
C ALA A 157 -2.29 -17.54 -19.05
N ASN A 158 -2.18 -16.24 -18.79
CA ASN A 158 -3.12 -15.20 -19.20
C ASN A 158 -4.57 -15.43 -18.74
N THR A 159 -4.78 -16.22 -17.69
CA THR A 159 -6.11 -16.54 -17.16
C THR A 159 -6.21 -16.06 -15.72
N TRP A 160 -7.31 -15.39 -15.39
CA TRP A 160 -7.60 -15.00 -14.01
C TRP A 160 -8.03 -16.20 -13.19
N GLU A 161 -7.35 -16.43 -12.07
CA GLU A 161 -7.65 -17.56 -11.18
C GLU A 161 -7.72 -17.10 -9.73
N ARG A 162 -8.75 -17.53 -9.01
CA ARG A 162 -8.85 -17.29 -7.56
C ARG A 162 -7.99 -18.31 -6.80
N LYS A 163 -7.19 -17.82 -5.86
CA LYS A 163 -6.38 -18.61 -4.93
C LYS A 163 -6.89 -18.42 -3.51
N VAL A 164 -6.79 -19.48 -2.72
CA VAL A 164 -7.19 -19.52 -1.31
C VAL A 164 -6.10 -20.25 -0.54
N ILE A 165 -5.57 -19.59 0.49
CA ILE A 165 -4.48 -20.08 1.33
C ILE A 165 -4.94 -19.97 2.79
N ASN A 166 -4.96 -21.10 3.49
CA ASN A 166 -5.25 -21.13 4.92
C ASN A 166 -3.95 -20.98 5.69
N VAL A 167 -3.90 -20.01 6.60
CA VAL A 167 -2.74 -19.66 7.40
C VAL A 167 -3.03 -19.99 8.87
N PRO A 168 -2.22 -20.84 9.53
CA PRO A 168 -2.42 -21.14 10.94
C PRO A 168 -2.21 -19.88 11.80
N GLY A 169 -2.85 -19.84 12.97
CA GLY A 169 -2.54 -18.79 13.96
C GLY A 169 -1.15 -19.00 14.54
N ASP A 170 -0.42 -17.91 14.83
CA ASP A 170 0.86 -18.00 15.52
C ASP A 170 0.67 -17.97 17.03
N THR A 171 0.87 -19.08 17.73
CA THR A 171 0.73 -19.14 19.19
C THR A 171 1.95 -18.62 19.95
N ALA A 172 3.05 -18.30 19.26
CA ALA A 172 4.32 -17.88 19.87
C ALA A 172 4.81 -16.50 19.40
N GLY A 173 4.44 -16.06 18.20
CA GLY A 173 4.84 -14.76 17.66
C GLY A 173 4.07 -13.60 18.30
N VAL A 174 4.76 -12.51 18.62
CA VAL A 174 4.20 -11.26 19.16
C VAL A 174 4.02 -10.23 18.03
N ILE A 175 2.84 -9.61 17.93
CA ILE A 175 2.62 -8.41 17.10
C ILE A 175 2.38 -7.25 18.07
N ASN A 176 3.19 -6.21 18.03
CA ASN A 176 3.03 -5.04 18.89
C ASN A 176 1.73 -4.30 18.54
N ASN A 177 1.08 -3.75 19.57
CA ASN A 177 -0.13 -2.95 19.42
C ASN A 177 0.23 -1.50 19.09
N ASP A 178 0.73 -1.27 17.88
CA ASP A 178 1.16 0.05 17.41
C ASP A 178 0.78 0.30 15.93
N ASN A 179 1.17 1.47 15.43
CA ASN A 179 0.96 1.92 14.05
C ASN A 179 2.09 1.50 13.08
N GLY A 180 3.01 0.63 13.54
CA GLY A 180 4.07 0.01 12.76
C GLY A 180 3.56 -1.19 11.96
N THR A 181 4.41 -1.73 11.09
CA THR A 181 4.07 -2.92 10.30
C THR A 181 4.00 -4.15 11.20
N GLY A 182 2.81 -4.71 11.41
CA GLY A 182 2.66 -5.98 12.13
C GLY A 182 2.92 -7.20 11.23
N ILE A 183 2.20 -7.27 10.10
CA ILE A 183 2.34 -8.35 9.12
C ILE A 183 2.62 -7.78 7.72
N ARG A 184 3.54 -8.44 7.01
CA ARG A 184 3.79 -8.25 5.58
C ARG A 184 3.26 -9.45 4.82
N LEU A 185 2.43 -9.22 3.82
CA LEU A 185 2.05 -10.21 2.81
C LEU A 185 2.95 -9.98 1.59
N LEU A 186 3.60 -11.02 1.07
CA LEU A 186 4.46 -10.92 -0.10
C LEU A 186 4.08 -11.97 -1.14
N TRP A 187 3.84 -11.52 -2.37
CA TRP A 187 3.73 -12.36 -3.55
C TRP A 187 5.03 -12.24 -4.32
N TRP A 188 5.80 -13.32 -4.34
CA TRP A 188 7.09 -13.35 -5.01
C TRP A 188 6.91 -13.45 -6.52
N LEU A 189 7.59 -12.57 -7.26
CA LEU A 189 7.59 -12.57 -8.73
C LEU A 189 8.82 -13.34 -9.23
N ASN A 190 10.01 -12.96 -8.76
CA ASN A 190 11.28 -13.62 -9.04
C ASN A 190 12.31 -13.31 -7.94
N SER A 191 13.36 -14.13 -7.86
CA SER A 191 14.47 -13.93 -6.93
C SER A 191 15.73 -14.69 -7.35
N GLY A 192 16.86 -14.31 -6.77
CA GLY A 192 18.11 -15.06 -6.78
C GLY A 192 18.11 -16.28 -5.86
N SER A 193 19.26 -16.96 -5.80
CA SER A 193 19.46 -18.22 -5.10
C SER A 193 19.40 -18.15 -3.58
N ASP A 194 19.57 -16.97 -2.97
CA ASP A 194 19.51 -16.83 -1.51
C ASP A 194 18.10 -17.11 -0.97
N PHE A 195 17.08 -17.05 -1.84
CA PHE A 195 15.66 -17.16 -1.47
C PHE A 195 14.95 -18.45 -1.91
N THR A 196 15.62 -19.32 -2.67
CA THR A 196 14.96 -20.46 -3.35
C THR A 196 15.46 -21.83 -2.90
N GLY A 197 16.54 -21.90 -2.11
CA GLY A 197 17.21 -23.16 -1.78
C GLY A 197 16.53 -24.03 -0.71
N GLY A 198 15.46 -23.54 -0.10
CA GLY A 198 14.84 -24.11 1.09
C GLY A 198 13.56 -24.92 0.86
N SER A 199 12.68 -24.94 1.87
CA SER A 199 11.39 -25.65 1.86
C SER A 199 10.28 -24.78 2.41
N PHE A 200 9.05 -24.97 1.90
CA PHE A 200 7.88 -24.25 2.39
C PHE A 200 7.65 -24.48 3.88
N ARG A 201 7.30 -23.40 4.58
CA ARG A 201 6.98 -23.39 6.00
C ARG A 201 5.48 -23.22 6.16
N SER A 202 4.73 -24.32 6.24
CA SER A 202 3.27 -24.31 6.41
C SER A 202 2.81 -23.96 7.83
N THR A 203 3.74 -23.68 8.73
CA THR A 203 3.52 -23.19 10.10
C THR A 203 4.50 -22.06 10.38
N TRP A 204 4.17 -21.22 11.36
CA TRP A 204 5.02 -20.10 11.75
C TRP A 204 6.36 -20.57 12.33
N THR A 205 7.44 -20.24 11.63
CA THR A 205 8.82 -20.55 12.01
C THR A 205 9.65 -19.29 12.10
N ALA A 206 10.83 -19.37 12.73
CA ALA A 206 11.83 -18.31 12.59
C ALA A 206 12.13 -18.10 11.09
N GLU A 207 12.36 -16.85 10.72
CA GLU A 207 12.64 -16.48 9.34
C GLU A 207 13.93 -17.13 8.82
N ALA A 208 13.88 -17.59 7.58
CA ALA A 208 15.02 -18.13 6.87
C ALA A 208 14.91 -17.75 5.39
N ASP A 209 15.88 -16.98 4.88
CA ASP A 209 15.80 -16.41 3.53
C ASP A 209 15.58 -17.49 2.45
N ALA A 210 16.30 -18.61 2.54
CA ALA A 210 16.20 -19.72 1.59
C ALA A 210 14.78 -20.32 1.46
N ASP A 211 13.92 -20.13 2.45
CA ASP A 211 12.57 -20.70 2.52
C ASP A 211 11.47 -19.74 2.00
N ARG A 212 11.84 -18.55 1.51
CA ARG A 212 10.89 -17.45 1.22
C ARG A 212 10.25 -17.54 -0.16
N ASN A 213 11.02 -17.91 -1.19
CA ASN A 213 10.55 -18.04 -2.58
C ASN A 213 10.84 -19.43 -3.18
N VAL A 214 10.59 -20.49 -2.40
CA VAL A 214 10.88 -21.89 -2.79
C VAL A 214 10.29 -22.27 -4.15
N SER A 215 9.06 -21.83 -4.46
CA SER A 215 8.55 -21.85 -5.83
C SER A 215 8.71 -20.49 -6.49
N ASN A 216 9.74 -20.37 -7.32
CA ASN A 216 10.01 -19.18 -8.07
C ASN A 216 9.40 -19.29 -9.48
N LEU A 217 8.32 -18.53 -9.73
CA LEU A 217 7.67 -18.47 -11.05
C LEU A 217 8.54 -17.78 -12.11
N GLY A 218 9.51 -16.97 -11.69
CA GLY A 218 10.47 -16.31 -12.55
C GLY A 218 9.90 -15.13 -13.33
N VAL A 219 8.86 -14.46 -12.83
CA VAL A 219 8.28 -13.26 -13.47
C VAL A 219 9.28 -12.11 -13.38
N GLY A 220 9.72 -11.59 -14.52
CA GLY A 220 10.81 -10.61 -14.62
C GLY A 220 12.10 -11.19 -15.22
N GLY A 221 12.13 -12.50 -15.46
CA GLY A 221 13.20 -13.16 -16.20
C GLY A 221 13.16 -12.93 -17.71
N ALA A 222 12.04 -12.41 -18.24
CA ALA A 222 11.92 -11.99 -19.64
C ALA A 222 11.17 -10.65 -19.77
N THR A 223 11.50 -9.89 -20.82
CA THR A 223 10.79 -8.64 -21.11
C THR A 223 9.36 -8.95 -21.51
N ASN A 224 8.42 -8.13 -21.03
CA ASN A 224 6.97 -8.32 -21.10
C ASN A 224 6.41 -9.44 -20.21
N ASP A 225 7.21 -10.01 -19.30
CA ASP A 225 6.66 -10.75 -18.18
C ASP A 225 5.72 -9.85 -17.37
N GLU A 226 4.53 -10.36 -17.02
CA GLU A 226 3.55 -9.59 -16.27
C GLU A 226 2.95 -10.39 -15.12
N PHE A 227 2.65 -9.67 -14.04
CA PHE A 227 1.92 -10.17 -12.88
C PHE A 227 0.80 -9.19 -12.54
N LEU A 228 -0.42 -9.72 -12.45
CA LEU A 228 -1.61 -8.97 -12.08
C LEU A 228 -2.29 -9.61 -10.88
N ILE A 229 -2.77 -8.77 -9.97
CA ILE A 229 -3.45 -9.23 -8.76
C ILE A 229 -4.55 -8.24 -8.33
N THR A 230 -5.68 -8.78 -7.86
CA THR A 230 -6.80 -8.01 -7.30
C THR A 230 -7.63 -8.90 -6.38
N GLY A 231 -8.67 -8.34 -5.77
CA GLY A 231 -9.54 -9.08 -4.85
C GLY A 231 -8.80 -9.63 -3.63
N LEU A 232 -7.80 -8.89 -3.16
CA LEU A 232 -6.97 -9.25 -2.01
C LEU A 232 -7.80 -9.21 -0.72
N GLN A 233 -8.05 -10.37 -0.13
CA GLN A 233 -8.80 -10.50 1.11
C GLN A 233 -8.07 -11.38 2.11
N TRP A 234 -7.80 -10.82 3.30
CA TRP A 234 -7.30 -11.58 4.44
C TRP A 234 -8.30 -11.47 5.59
N GLU A 235 -8.77 -12.60 6.09
CA GLU A 235 -9.86 -12.66 7.08
C GLU A 235 -9.64 -13.78 8.10
N VAL A 236 -10.27 -13.66 9.27
CA VAL A 236 -10.23 -14.68 10.31
C VAL A 236 -11.09 -15.88 9.96
N GLY A 237 -10.59 -17.07 10.23
CA GLY A 237 -11.25 -18.35 9.95
C GLY A 237 -10.44 -19.20 8.97
N ASN A 238 -11.01 -20.36 8.61
CA ASN A 238 -10.40 -21.34 7.70
C ASN A 238 -11.15 -21.43 6.35
N THR A 239 -12.03 -20.46 6.08
CA THR A 239 -12.91 -20.47 4.92
C THR A 239 -12.84 -19.11 4.26
N ALA A 240 -12.48 -19.09 2.97
CA ALA A 240 -12.54 -17.88 2.17
C ALA A 240 -14.01 -17.51 1.91
N THR A 241 -14.45 -16.37 2.43
CA THR A 241 -15.76 -15.82 2.11
C THR A 241 -15.74 -15.15 0.74
N PRO A 242 -16.90 -14.78 0.15
CA PRO A 242 -16.90 -13.87 -0.99
C PRO A 242 -16.17 -12.56 -0.67
N PHE A 243 -15.57 -11.93 -1.68
CA PHE A 243 -14.83 -10.69 -1.48
C PHE A 243 -15.73 -9.59 -0.87
N GLU A 244 -15.25 -8.94 0.18
CA GLU A 244 -15.90 -7.79 0.80
C GLU A 244 -15.67 -6.54 -0.05
N HIS A 245 -16.67 -6.19 -0.86
CA HIS A 245 -16.67 -4.93 -1.58
C HIS A 245 -16.99 -3.77 -0.65
N ARG A 246 -16.09 -2.78 -0.62
CA ARG A 246 -16.33 -1.45 -0.04
C ARG A 246 -16.54 -0.45 -1.16
N SER A 247 -17.31 0.60 -0.86
CA SER A 247 -17.46 1.73 -1.75
C SER A 247 -16.13 2.47 -1.93
N PHE A 248 -16.02 3.20 -3.05
CA PHE A 248 -14.84 4.03 -3.31
C PHE A 248 -14.55 5.00 -2.15
N ASN A 249 -15.57 5.62 -1.56
CA ASN A 249 -15.39 6.57 -0.46
C ASN A 249 -14.85 5.92 0.82
N GLU A 250 -15.28 4.70 1.13
CA GLU A 250 -14.76 3.96 2.29
C GLU A 250 -13.30 3.57 2.09
N GLU A 251 -12.93 3.08 0.90
CA GLU A 251 -11.53 2.77 0.59
C GLU A 251 -10.67 4.02 0.55
N MET A 252 -11.15 5.10 -0.08
CA MET A 252 -10.46 6.38 -0.11
C MET A 252 -10.19 6.91 1.30
N SER A 253 -11.21 6.91 2.16
CA SER A 253 -11.06 7.36 3.56
C SER A 253 -10.00 6.56 4.33
N LYS A 254 -9.88 5.25 4.05
CA LYS A 254 -8.85 4.41 4.64
C LYS A 254 -7.47 4.63 4.01
N CYS A 255 -7.38 4.84 2.69
CA CYS A 255 -6.13 5.16 1.99
C CYS A 255 -5.55 6.51 2.42
N LEU A 256 -6.41 7.51 2.71
CA LEU A 256 -6.00 8.82 3.22
C LEU A 256 -5.19 8.75 4.52
N ARG A 257 -5.29 7.66 5.29
CA ARG A 257 -4.42 7.41 6.46
C ARG A 257 -2.94 7.27 6.11
N TYR A 258 -2.63 6.81 4.90
CA TYR A 258 -1.27 6.46 4.45
C TYR A 258 -0.73 7.44 3.42
N TYR A 259 -1.59 8.03 2.60
CA TYR A 259 -1.20 9.02 1.60
C TYR A 259 -2.35 9.96 1.28
N GLU A 260 -2.04 11.25 1.13
CA GLU A 260 -2.97 12.27 0.65
C GLU A 260 -2.22 13.31 -0.16
N LYS A 261 -2.93 13.95 -1.08
CA LYS A 261 -2.43 15.08 -1.86
C LYS A 261 -3.53 16.14 -1.96
N SER A 262 -3.14 17.41 -2.13
CA SER A 262 -4.10 18.51 -2.38
C SER A 262 -4.66 18.52 -3.79
N TYR A 263 -3.95 17.91 -4.74
CA TYR A 263 -4.35 17.80 -6.13
C TYR A 263 -5.69 17.08 -6.29
N LEU A 264 -6.42 17.43 -7.36
CA LEU A 264 -7.53 16.61 -7.82
C LEU A 264 -7.10 15.14 -7.98
N TYR A 265 -8.03 14.22 -7.72
CA TYR A 265 -7.74 12.78 -7.69
C TYR A 265 -6.98 12.28 -8.93
N SER A 266 -7.38 12.71 -10.14
CA SER A 266 -6.75 12.30 -11.40
C SER A 266 -5.46 13.03 -11.78
N VAL A 267 -5.03 14.03 -11.00
CA VAL A 267 -3.87 14.87 -11.32
C VAL A 267 -2.65 14.40 -10.52
N VAL A 268 -1.60 13.94 -11.19
CA VAL A 268 -0.38 13.50 -10.51
C VAL A 268 0.32 14.67 -9.79
N PRO A 269 0.86 14.45 -8.58
CA PRO A 269 1.66 15.45 -7.88
C PRO A 269 2.80 16.00 -8.74
N GLY A 270 3.13 17.29 -8.59
CA GLY A 270 4.10 17.98 -9.43
C GLY A 270 3.55 18.43 -10.79
N THR A 271 2.26 18.27 -11.07
CA THR A 271 1.62 18.95 -12.20
C THR A 271 1.40 20.43 -11.86
N ALA A 272 1.75 21.35 -12.77
CA ALA A 272 1.41 22.77 -12.64
C ALA A 272 -0.11 22.97 -12.67
N THR A 273 -0.71 23.36 -11.55
CA THR A 273 -2.15 23.66 -11.43
C THR A 273 -2.47 24.37 -10.11
N ASP A 274 -3.41 25.31 -10.18
CA ASP A 274 -3.97 26.02 -9.03
C ASP A 274 -5.18 25.27 -8.42
N VAL A 275 -5.70 24.24 -9.09
CA VAL A 275 -6.92 23.55 -8.63
C VAL A 275 -6.59 22.63 -7.45
N GLY A 276 -7.24 22.87 -6.31
CA GLY A 276 -6.99 22.14 -5.07
C GLY A 276 -5.88 22.76 -4.21
N MET A 277 -5.24 23.84 -4.65
CA MET A 277 -4.15 24.48 -3.92
C MET A 277 -4.58 25.02 -2.56
N THR A 278 -3.62 25.10 -1.64
CA THR A 278 -3.73 25.94 -0.46
C THR A 278 -3.20 27.33 -0.78
N ASN A 279 -3.93 28.37 -0.38
CA ASN A 279 -3.56 29.76 -0.62
C ASN A 279 -3.41 30.53 0.70
N LEU A 280 -2.32 31.30 0.82
CA LEU A 280 -2.13 32.28 1.89
C LEU A 280 -1.98 33.68 1.29
N ARG A 281 -2.78 34.62 1.79
CA ARG A 281 -2.61 36.05 1.51
C ARG A 281 -1.91 36.76 2.67
N LYS A 282 -0.66 37.16 2.46
CA LYS A 282 0.05 38.08 3.35
C LYS A 282 -0.38 39.51 3.02
N ALA A 283 -1.14 40.15 3.90
CA ALA A 283 -1.52 41.57 3.77
C ALA A 283 -0.49 42.53 4.39
N SER A 284 0.43 42.03 5.23
CA SER A 284 1.46 42.86 5.87
C SER A 284 2.48 43.35 4.85
N THR A 285 2.86 44.62 4.93
CA THR A 285 3.94 45.20 4.12
C THR A 285 5.34 44.96 4.70
N SER A 286 5.43 44.41 5.92
CA SER A 286 6.70 44.20 6.61
C SER A 286 7.55 43.10 5.98
N THR A 287 8.87 43.28 5.99
CA THR A 287 9.84 42.27 5.56
C THR A 287 10.01 41.21 6.64
N THR A 288 9.36 40.06 6.46
CA THR A 288 9.34 38.98 7.46
C THR A 288 9.42 37.63 6.77
N ILE A 289 9.81 36.60 7.52
CA ILE A 289 9.49 35.21 7.16
C ILE A 289 7.97 35.06 7.23
N THR A 290 7.40 34.40 6.24
CA THR A 290 5.98 34.07 6.19
C THR A 290 5.82 32.57 6.43
N ASN A 291 4.86 32.20 7.27
CA ASN A 291 4.48 30.83 7.54
C ASN A 291 2.95 30.72 7.67
N PHE A 292 2.42 29.51 7.44
CA PHE A 292 1.03 29.16 7.66
C PHE A 292 0.89 27.67 7.90
N ASN A 293 -0.24 27.28 8.48
CA ASN A 293 -0.50 25.87 8.77
C ASN A 293 -1.12 25.18 7.55
N LEU A 294 -0.69 23.95 7.33
CA LEU A 294 -1.29 23.03 6.40
C LEU A 294 -1.94 21.90 7.20
N GLU A 295 -3.18 21.56 6.85
CA GLU A 295 -3.92 20.45 7.47
C GLU A 295 -4.13 19.35 6.44
N PHE A 296 -4.12 18.11 6.91
CA PHE A 296 -4.44 16.92 6.13
C PHE A 296 -5.17 15.91 7.02
N SER A 297 -5.78 14.90 6.41
CA SER A 297 -6.45 13.83 7.14
C SER A 297 -5.48 13.14 8.10
N GLN A 298 -5.98 12.65 9.25
CA GLN A 298 -5.13 12.01 10.26
C GLN A 298 -4.34 10.83 9.66
N LYS A 299 -3.02 10.95 9.70
CA LYS A 299 -2.06 9.94 9.23
C LYS A 299 -1.78 8.89 10.28
N ARG A 300 -1.20 7.76 9.85
CA ARG A 300 -0.75 6.73 10.79
C ARG A 300 0.41 7.18 11.67
N ALA A 301 1.32 7.98 11.13
CA ALA A 301 2.48 8.58 11.78
C ALA A 301 2.74 9.94 11.10
N ALA A 302 3.58 10.79 11.69
CA ALA A 302 3.99 12.05 11.05
C ALA A 302 4.48 11.78 9.61
N PRO A 303 3.83 12.34 8.57
CA PRO A 303 4.18 12.05 7.18
C PRO A 303 5.44 12.78 6.74
N THR A 304 6.02 12.32 5.64
CA THR A 304 6.87 13.19 4.80
C THR A 304 5.95 14.09 3.98
N VAL A 305 6.16 15.39 4.04
CA VAL A 305 5.37 16.38 3.28
C VAL A 305 6.23 16.97 2.17
N THR A 306 5.81 16.78 0.92
CA THR A 306 6.43 17.43 -0.24
C THR A 306 5.54 18.58 -0.68
N LEU A 307 6.13 19.75 -0.85
CA LEU A 307 5.46 20.95 -1.37
C LEU A 307 5.76 21.10 -2.86
N TYR A 308 4.81 21.62 -3.63
CA TYR A 308 4.97 21.89 -5.05
C TYR A 308 4.49 23.29 -5.39
N SER A 309 5.24 23.96 -6.27
CA SER A 309 4.79 25.18 -6.91
C SER A 309 3.55 24.90 -7.77
N THR A 310 2.57 25.79 -7.73
CA THR A 310 1.41 25.73 -8.62
C THR A 310 1.73 26.14 -10.06
N ASP A 311 2.80 26.92 -10.27
CA ASP A 311 3.18 27.49 -11.57
C ASP A 311 3.88 26.49 -12.49
N ASP A 312 4.86 25.74 -11.97
CA ASP A 312 5.67 24.81 -12.75
C ASP A 312 5.75 23.40 -12.14
N GLY A 313 5.12 23.17 -10.98
CA GLY A 313 5.15 21.88 -10.31
C GLY A 313 6.48 21.55 -9.61
N ALA A 314 7.40 22.52 -9.48
CA ALA A 314 8.69 22.27 -8.85
C ALA A 314 8.54 21.86 -7.38
N ALA A 315 9.15 20.72 -7.02
CA ALA A 315 9.16 20.22 -5.65
C ALA A 315 10.01 21.09 -4.70
N GLY A 316 9.60 21.19 -3.44
CA GLY A 316 10.25 22.05 -2.43
C GLY A 316 10.02 23.55 -2.64
N GLN A 317 9.07 23.92 -3.50
CA GLN A 317 8.75 25.31 -3.81
C GLN A 317 7.27 25.62 -3.51
N ILE A 318 6.98 26.89 -3.32
CA ILE A 318 5.63 27.48 -3.42
C ILE A 318 5.65 28.56 -4.47
N TYR A 319 4.49 28.88 -5.05
CA TYR A 319 4.37 29.97 -6.00
C TYR A 319 3.96 31.27 -5.30
N ASP A 320 4.72 32.35 -5.50
CA ASP A 320 4.35 33.70 -5.13
C ASP A 320 3.76 34.40 -6.36
N SER A 321 2.43 34.33 -6.52
CA SER A 321 1.74 34.86 -7.70
C SER A 321 1.67 36.39 -7.73
N SER A 322 2.00 37.06 -6.62
CA SER A 322 2.20 38.53 -6.61
C SER A 322 3.54 38.93 -7.19
N GLY A 323 4.58 38.15 -6.91
CA GLY A 323 5.93 38.33 -7.46
C GLY A 323 6.18 37.58 -8.78
N ALA A 324 5.22 36.77 -9.23
CA ALA A 324 5.33 35.85 -10.38
C ALA A 324 6.60 34.99 -10.32
N THR A 325 6.84 34.32 -9.18
CA THR A 325 8.08 33.57 -8.97
C THR A 325 7.95 32.45 -7.96
N ASN A 326 8.73 31.39 -8.15
CA ASN A 326 8.85 30.30 -7.19
C ASN A 326 9.71 30.69 -5.98
N ARG A 327 9.29 30.23 -4.81
CA ARG A 327 9.98 30.47 -3.54
C ARG A 327 10.23 29.14 -2.83
N ALA A 328 11.47 28.92 -2.42
CA ALA A 328 11.82 27.72 -1.68
C ALA A 328 11.13 27.73 -0.31
N ALA A 329 10.49 26.61 0.03
CA ALA A 329 9.75 26.42 1.27
C ALA A 329 9.93 25.00 1.80
N SER A 330 9.70 24.85 3.09
CA SER A 330 9.74 23.56 3.78
C SER A 330 8.52 23.38 4.68
N ALA A 331 8.15 22.12 4.91
CA ALA A 331 7.28 21.75 6.02
C ALA A 331 8.12 21.52 7.28
N ASP A 332 7.77 22.16 8.39
CA ASP A 332 8.32 21.95 9.73
C ASP A 332 7.19 21.72 10.75
N ASP A 333 7.54 21.35 11.98
CA ASP A 333 6.58 21.01 13.05
C ASP A 333 5.50 20.01 12.58
N ILE A 334 5.93 18.99 11.83
CA ILE A 334 5.03 18.00 11.20
C ILE A 334 4.45 17.08 12.26
N SER A 335 3.12 16.99 12.28
CA SER A 335 2.32 16.07 13.09
C SER A 335 1.52 15.12 12.19
N GLU A 336 0.79 14.19 12.79
CA GLU A 336 -0.12 13.28 12.08
C GLU A 336 -1.31 13.98 11.42
N ARG A 337 -1.55 15.28 11.67
CA ARG A 337 -2.76 15.99 11.18
C ARG A 337 -2.46 17.28 10.42
N GLY A 338 -1.20 17.68 10.37
CA GLY A 338 -0.80 18.92 9.75
C GLY A 338 0.64 19.27 10.06
N CYS A 339 1.10 20.34 9.44
CA CYS A 339 2.43 20.90 9.64
C CYS A 339 2.38 22.42 9.53
N ARG A 340 3.48 23.07 9.91
CA ARG A 340 3.71 24.46 9.52
C ARG A 340 4.49 24.47 8.20
N LEU A 341 4.04 25.27 7.25
CA LEU A 341 4.81 25.62 6.07
C LEU A 341 5.60 26.89 6.37
N ARG A 342 6.91 26.86 6.06
CA ARG A 342 7.82 27.98 6.26
C ARG A 342 8.58 28.31 4.98
N LEU A 343 8.50 29.58 4.56
CA LEU A 343 9.39 30.12 3.53
C LEU A 343 10.83 30.19 4.03
N THR A 344 11.77 29.82 3.16
CA THR A 344 13.22 29.87 3.48
C THR A 344 13.82 31.26 3.33
N SER A 345 13.09 32.19 2.69
CA SER A 345 13.48 33.59 2.50
C SER A 345 12.44 34.55 3.06
N VAL A 346 12.88 35.77 3.39
CA VAL A 346 11.97 36.86 3.80
C VAL A 346 11.28 37.44 2.58
N LEU A 347 10.00 37.80 2.74
CA LEU A 347 9.23 38.51 1.73
C LEU A 347 8.87 39.90 2.23
N SER A 348 8.98 40.89 1.35
CA SER A 348 8.50 42.27 1.56
C SER A 348 7.14 42.47 0.91
N GLY A 349 6.33 43.41 1.42
CA GLY A 349 5.07 43.77 0.79
C GLY A 349 3.96 42.72 0.97
N ALA A 350 2.81 43.00 0.37
CA ALA A 350 1.72 42.05 0.30
C ALA A 350 2.04 40.96 -0.74
N ASN A 351 1.80 39.69 -0.38
CA ASN A 351 2.10 38.54 -1.25
C ASN A 351 0.94 37.56 -1.25
N ASN A 352 0.73 36.89 -2.38
CA ASN A 352 -0.22 35.81 -2.55
C ASN A 352 0.56 34.52 -2.81
N LEU A 353 0.52 33.61 -1.85
CA LEU A 353 1.33 32.39 -1.84
C LEU A 353 0.42 31.19 -2.09
N GLU A 354 0.82 30.35 -3.03
CA GLU A 354 0.04 29.23 -3.54
C GLU A 354 0.89 27.96 -3.50
N VAL A 355 0.32 26.89 -2.99
CA VAL A 355 1.06 25.63 -2.81
C VAL A 355 0.14 24.43 -3.02
N GLN A 356 0.70 23.41 -3.65
CA GLN A 356 0.17 22.06 -3.62
C GLN A 356 1.06 21.19 -2.73
N PHE A 357 0.52 20.10 -2.22
CA PHE A 357 1.27 19.19 -1.37
C PHE A 357 0.90 17.73 -1.60
N GLU A 358 1.79 16.86 -1.16
CA GLU A 358 1.47 15.49 -0.76
C GLU A 358 2.01 15.20 0.64
N ALA A 359 1.31 14.32 1.37
CA ALA A 359 1.64 13.87 2.70
C ALA A 359 1.70 12.34 2.71
N GLU A 360 2.91 11.79 2.73
CA GLU A 360 3.19 10.36 2.67
C GLU A 360 3.56 9.80 4.05
N ALA A 361 2.75 8.87 4.52
CA ALA A 361 2.94 8.09 5.73
C ALA A 361 2.75 6.60 5.43
N ASP A 362 3.22 6.07 4.30
CA ASP A 362 3.07 4.66 3.97
C ASP A 362 4.07 3.77 4.74
N LEU A 363 3.75 2.49 4.95
CA LEU A 363 4.56 1.56 5.76
C LEU A 363 5.87 1.16 5.04
N LEU A 364 6.97 1.12 5.78
CA LEU A 364 8.32 0.82 5.26
C LEU A 364 8.69 -0.67 5.29
#